data_AF-A0AAW2R2B1-F1
#
_entry.id   AF-A0AAW2R2B1-F1
#
_cell.length_a   1.000
_cell.length_b   1.000
_cell.length_c   1.000
_cell.angle_alpha   90.00
_cell.angle_beta   90.00
_cell.angle_gamma   90.00
#
_symmetry.space_group_name_H-M   'P 1'
#
loop_
_entity.id
_entity.type
_entity.pdbx_description
1 polymer ?
#
loop_
_entity_poly.entity_id
_entity_poly.type
_entity_poly.pdbx_seq_one_letter_code
_entity_poly.pdbx_strand_id
1 'polypeptide(L)'
;MSRENWERLVAAALRKAQLWEMFHDHSRSSSLSSISSDLSSNSSDQNLVYDFRAGFWGVMGGCTLGMIPPFIQEFNYPMPARCAGGNTGVFVNGRQLHERDLDVLHGRGFPTSRGKSYTIEMSGRVLDEQTGEELYLGKLAPT
;
A
#
# COMPACT_ATOMS: atom_id res chain seq x y z
N MET A 1 2.27 14.45 32.27
CA MET A 1 2.73 13.82 31.01
C MET A 1 3.85 12.84 31.39
N SER A 2 3.67 11.53 31.20
CA SER A 2 4.71 10.55 31.56
C SER A 2 5.86 10.59 30.55
N ARG A 3 7.06 10.15 30.97
CA ARG A 3 8.26 10.09 30.13
C ARG A 3 8.04 9.19 28.90
N GLU A 4 7.26 8.11 29.05
CA GLU A 4 6.92 7.20 27.94
C GLU A 4 6.05 7.86 26.86
N ASN A 5 5.19 8.83 27.24
CA ASN A 5 4.35 9.53 26.27
C ASN A 5 5.17 10.47 25.37
N TRP A 6 6.23 11.08 25.92
CA TRP A 6 7.16 11.91 25.17
C TRP A 6 8.03 11.09 24.22
N GLU A 7 8.56 9.96 24.68
CA GLU A 7 9.38 9.08 23.84
C GLU A 7 8.59 8.51 22.66
N ARG A 8 7.31 8.18 22.85
CA ARG A 8 6.39 7.77 21.77
C ARG A 8 6.15 8.86 20.75
N LEU A 9 5.96 10.10 21.19
CA LEU A 9 5.75 11.25 20.29
C LEU A 9 7.02 11.58 19.51
N VAL A 10 8.19 11.53 20.15
CA VAL A 10 9.49 11.75 19.50
C VAL A 10 9.78 10.64 18.49
N ALA A 11 9.53 9.38 18.85
CA ALA A 11 9.67 8.26 17.92
C ALA A 11 8.71 8.37 16.73
N ALA A 12 7.45 8.77 16.95
CA ALA A 12 6.49 8.98 15.87
C ALA A 12 6.86 10.16 14.95
N ALA A 13 7.39 11.25 15.51
CA ALA A 13 7.83 12.42 14.75
C ALA A 13 9.09 12.15 13.92
N LEU A 14 10.11 11.53 14.52
CA LEU A 14 11.32 11.11 13.81
C LEU A 14 10.99 10.09 12.72
N ARG A 15 10.06 9.18 13.00
CA ARG A 15 9.61 8.18 12.03
C ARG A 15 8.78 8.77 10.89
N LYS A 16 7.95 9.80 11.16
CA LYS A 16 7.29 10.57 10.09
C LYS A 16 8.31 11.26 9.20
N ALA A 17 9.35 11.86 9.77
CA ALA A 17 10.42 12.49 9.00
C ALA A 17 11.21 11.46 8.17
N GLN A 18 11.59 10.33 8.76
CA GLN A 18 12.35 9.28 8.08
C GLN A 18 11.54 8.60 6.95
N LEU A 19 10.24 8.40 7.17
CA LEU A 19 9.31 7.98 6.13
C LEU A 19 9.22 9.02 5.01
N TRP A 20 9.06 10.29 5.35
CA TRP A 20 8.97 11.38 4.38
C TRP A 20 10.21 11.44 3.47
N GLU A 21 11.41 11.31 4.06
CA GLU A 21 12.68 11.22 3.32
C GLU A 21 12.74 9.98 2.42
N MET A 22 12.37 8.80 2.94
CA MET A 22 12.32 7.57 2.13
C MET A 22 11.36 7.68 0.94
N PHE A 23 10.20 8.32 1.12
CA PHE A 23 9.21 8.51 0.06
C PHE A 23 9.64 9.56 -0.98
N HIS A 24 10.39 10.60 -0.57
CA HIS A 24 10.94 11.62 -1.49
C HIS A 24 12.11 11.08 -2.33
N ASP A 25 13.01 10.31 -1.74
CA ASP A 25 14.20 9.81 -2.46
C ASP A 25 13.87 8.76 -3.52
N HIS A 26 12.85 7.92 -3.31
CA HIS A 26 12.40 6.94 -4.31
C HIS A 26 11.53 7.57 -5.42
N SER A 27 11.20 8.86 -5.31
CA SER A 27 10.29 9.60 -6.21
C SER A 27 11.01 10.48 -7.24
N ARG A 28 12.31 10.28 -7.49
CA ARG A 28 13.07 11.04 -8.53
C ARG A 28 12.69 10.69 -9.98
N SER A 29 11.43 10.27 -10.23
CA SER A 29 10.81 10.21 -11.55
C SER A 29 9.87 11.40 -11.73
N SER A 30 10.08 12.15 -12.80
CA SER A 30 9.65 13.52 -13.10
C SER A 30 8.14 13.72 -13.34
N SER A 31 7.27 13.19 -12.47
CA SER A 31 5.80 13.32 -12.64
C SER A 31 5.01 13.61 -11.36
N LEU A 32 5.68 13.78 -10.21
CA LEU A 32 5.02 13.95 -8.90
C LEU A 32 4.83 15.41 -8.47
N SER A 33 5.34 16.39 -9.20
CA SER A 33 5.16 17.82 -8.87
C SER A 33 3.68 18.26 -8.90
N SER A 34 2.87 17.62 -9.75
CA SER A 34 1.43 17.89 -9.81
C SER A 34 0.66 17.31 -8.61
N ILE A 35 1.04 16.12 -8.13
CA ILE A 35 0.39 15.47 -6.97
C ILE A 35 0.72 16.21 -5.66
N SER A 36 1.93 16.76 -5.56
CA SER A 36 2.34 17.60 -4.43
C SER A 36 1.49 18.88 -4.28
N SER A 37 0.95 19.41 -5.37
CA SER A 37 0.16 20.65 -5.36
C SER A 37 -1.27 20.42 -4.85
N ASP A 38 -1.83 19.24 -5.08
CA ASP A 38 -3.12 18.83 -4.52
C ASP A 38 -2.99 18.37 -3.04
N LEU A 39 -1.78 18.00 -2.61
CA LEU A 39 -1.50 17.50 -1.25
C LEU A 39 -1.40 18.60 -0.19
N SER A 40 -1.18 19.86 -0.59
CA SER A 40 -0.95 20.98 0.35
C SER A 40 -2.21 21.65 0.87
N SER A 41 -3.40 21.27 0.38
CA SER A 41 -4.61 22.09 0.55
C SER A 41 -5.67 21.49 1.48
N ASN A 42 -5.34 20.52 2.35
CA ASN A 42 -6.23 20.13 3.46
C ASN A 42 -5.46 19.44 4.60
N SER A 43 -5.19 20.16 5.68
CA SER A 43 -4.69 19.59 6.93
C SER A 43 -5.83 18.97 7.74
N SER A 44 -6.02 17.66 7.63
CA SER A 44 -6.55 16.76 8.68
C SER A 44 -6.44 15.31 8.19
N ASP A 45 -5.64 14.50 8.90
CA ASP A 45 -5.67 13.04 8.86
C ASP A 45 -5.49 12.34 7.51
N GLN A 46 -4.38 12.59 6.81
CA GLN A 46 -3.90 11.61 5.83
C GLN A 46 -3.41 10.36 6.55
N ASN A 47 -4.32 9.40 6.74
CA ASN A 47 -4.04 8.11 7.31
C ASN A 47 -3.34 7.25 6.24
N LEU A 48 -2.07 6.89 6.49
CA LEU A 48 -1.25 6.10 5.58
C LEU A 48 -1.60 4.62 5.70
N VAL A 49 -1.61 3.91 4.59
CA VAL A 49 -1.87 2.46 4.54
C VAL A 49 -0.64 1.74 4.06
N TYR A 50 -0.38 0.59 4.66
CA TYR A 50 0.76 -0.25 4.33
C TYR A 50 0.38 -1.73 4.37
N ASP A 51 0.57 -2.41 3.24
CA ASP A 51 0.42 -3.85 3.10
C ASP A 51 1.69 -4.53 3.58
N PHE A 52 1.60 -5.14 4.77
CA PHE A 52 2.72 -5.82 5.40
C PHE A 52 3.34 -6.93 4.55
N ARG A 53 2.55 -7.60 3.71
CA ARG A 53 2.99 -8.78 2.96
C ARG A 53 3.60 -8.43 1.61
N ALA A 54 2.98 -7.53 0.87
CA ALA A 54 3.45 -7.15 -0.47
C ALA A 54 4.29 -5.87 -0.48
N GLY A 55 4.22 -5.07 0.58
CA GLY A 55 4.91 -3.79 0.66
C GLY A 55 4.20 -2.65 -0.06
N PHE A 56 2.96 -2.84 -0.54
CA PHE A 56 2.16 -1.76 -1.13
C PHE A 56 1.89 -0.68 -0.10
N TRP A 57 2.00 0.59 -0.51
CA TRP A 57 1.64 1.72 0.35
C TRP A 57 0.82 2.76 -0.41
N GLY A 58 0.07 3.54 0.35
CA GLY A 58 -0.77 4.61 -0.19
C GLY A 58 -1.45 5.41 0.90
N VAL A 59 -2.47 6.16 0.51
CA VAL A 59 -3.33 6.95 1.41
C VAL A 59 -4.69 6.28 1.54
N MET A 60 -5.30 6.36 2.73
CA MET A 60 -6.67 5.88 2.93
C MET A 60 -7.63 6.51 1.90
N GLY A 61 -8.44 5.67 1.26
CA GLY A 61 -9.38 6.05 0.21
C GLY A 61 -8.77 6.19 -1.18
N GLY A 62 -7.45 5.99 -1.35
CA GLY A 62 -6.75 6.14 -2.63
C GLY A 62 -6.22 4.85 -3.24
N CYS A 63 -5.69 4.94 -4.46
CA CYS A 63 -4.96 3.83 -5.10
C CYS A 63 -3.59 3.61 -4.47
N THR A 64 -2.92 2.52 -4.86
CA THR A 64 -1.53 2.27 -4.47
C THR A 64 -0.62 3.36 -5.04
N LEU A 65 0.25 3.94 -4.22
CA LEU A 65 1.23 4.95 -4.63
C LEU A 65 2.59 4.33 -4.96
N GLY A 66 2.91 3.18 -4.37
CA GLY A 66 4.12 2.45 -4.68
C GLY A 66 4.30 1.20 -3.83
N MET A 67 5.52 0.69 -3.87
CA MET A 67 5.98 -0.43 -3.05
C MET A 67 7.21 -0.02 -2.26
N ILE A 68 7.28 -0.46 -1.01
CA ILE A 68 8.48 -0.45 -0.17
C ILE A 68 8.77 -1.89 0.28
N PRO A 69 9.92 -2.20 0.90
CA PRO A 69 10.21 -3.57 1.33
C PRO A 69 9.09 -4.15 2.20
N PRO A 70 8.66 -5.41 1.98
CA PRO A 70 7.65 -6.06 2.81
C PRO A 70 8.22 -6.38 4.19
N PHE A 71 7.35 -6.76 5.12
CA PHE A 71 7.70 -7.24 6.46
C PHE A 71 8.42 -6.23 7.36
N ILE A 72 8.26 -4.92 7.13
CA ILE A 72 8.67 -3.89 8.07
C ILE A 72 7.82 -4.04 9.34
N GLN A 73 8.41 -4.65 10.37
CA GLN A 73 7.71 -5.09 11.58
C GLN A 73 6.99 -3.94 12.28
N GLU A 74 7.57 -2.76 12.21
CA GLU A 74 7.02 -1.60 12.87
C GLU A 74 5.74 -1.09 12.18
N PHE A 75 5.46 -1.50 10.94
CA PHE A 75 4.23 -1.18 10.19
C PHE A 75 3.24 -2.35 10.14
N ASN A 76 3.42 -3.38 10.96
CA ASN A 76 2.50 -4.52 11.04
C ASN A 76 1.20 -4.17 11.78
N TYR A 77 0.39 -3.30 11.16
CA TYR A 77 -0.94 -2.94 11.62
C TYR A 77 -2.00 -3.66 10.77
N PRO A 78 -3.19 -4.00 11.34
CA PRO A 78 -4.26 -4.63 10.58
C PRO A 78 -4.66 -3.82 9.36
N MET A 79 -4.72 -4.46 8.18
CA MET A 79 -5.14 -3.83 6.93
C MET A 79 -6.67 -3.70 6.87
N PRO A 80 -7.24 -2.48 6.78
CA PRO A 80 -8.68 -2.31 6.63
C PRO A 80 -9.15 -2.67 5.22
N ALA A 81 -10.28 -3.38 5.10
CA ALA A 81 -10.79 -3.82 3.80
C ALA A 81 -11.13 -2.68 2.82
N ARG A 82 -11.60 -1.54 3.32
CA ARG A 82 -12.01 -0.38 2.52
C ARG A 82 -10.94 0.71 2.43
N CYS A 83 -9.68 0.35 2.64
CA CYS A 83 -8.59 1.33 2.71
C CYS A 83 -8.20 1.93 1.36
N ALA A 84 -8.46 1.26 0.23
CA ALA A 84 -7.97 1.70 -1.08
C ALA A 84 -9.05 2.38 -1.96
N GLY A 85 -10.18 2.80 -1.37
CA GLY A 85 -11.26 3.48 -2.11
C GLY A 85 -11.88 2.66 -3.25
N GLY A 86 -11.62 1.36 -3.31
CA GLY A 86 -12.06 0.49 -4.40
C GLY A 86 -13.50 0.01 -4.30
N ASN A 87 -14.12 -0.28 -5.44
CA ASN A 87 -15.44 -0.92 -5.55
C ASN A 87 -15.43 -2.15 -6.48
N THR A 88 -14.24 -2.67 -6.79
CA THR A 88 -14.05 -3.80 -7.71
C THR A 88 -14.72 -5.07 -7.19
N GLY A 89 -14.63 -5.28 -5.88
CA GLY A 89 -15.08 -6.51 -5.22
C GLY A 89 -14.03 -7.61 -5.30
N VAL A 90 -12.81 -7.26 -5.71
CA VAL A 90 -11.63 -8.12 -5.69
C VAL A 90 -10.76 -7.69 -4.53
N PHE A 91 -10.39 -8.63 -3.67
CA PHE A 91 -9.60 -8.36 -2.47
C PHE A 91 -8.20 -8.93 -2.60
N VAL A 92 -7.21 -8.18 -2.12
CA VAL A 92 -5.81 -8.56 -2.08
C VAL A 92 -5.27 -8.24 -0.69
N ASN A 93 -4.68 -9.22 -0.01
CA ASN A 93 -4.08 -9.06 1.32
C ASN A 93 -5.00 -8.33 2.31
N GLY A 94 -6.30 -8.64 2.24
CA GLY A 94 -7.33 -8.07 3.09
C GLY A 94 -7.84 -6.69 2.66
N ARG A 95 -7.35 -6.06 1.58
CA ARG A 95 -7.90 -4.79 1.03
C ARG A 95 -8.64 -4.99 -0.29
N GLN A 96 -9.74 -4.27 -0.50
CA GLN A 96 -10.43 -4.21 -1.78
C GLN A 96 -9.62 -3.35 -2.76
N LEU A 97 -9.29 -3.89 -3.93
CA LEU A 97 -8.48 -3.17 -4.91
C LEU A 97 -9.23 -1.97 -5.50
N HIS A 98 -8.50 -0.86 -5.67
CA HIS A 98 -8.91 0.25 -6.53
C HIS A 98 -8.90 -0.21 -8.00
N GLU A 99 -9.75 0.37 -8.85
CA GLU A 99 -9.85 0.02 -10.28
C GLU A 99 -8.50 0.10 -11.00
N ARG A 100 -7.78 1.23 -10.89
CA ARG A 100 -6.40 1.38 -11.40
C ARG A 100 -5.42 0.29 -10.93
N ASP A 101 -5.47 -0.09 -9.66
CA ASP A 101 -4.59 -1.15 -9.14
C ASP A 101 -4.95 -2.49 -9.77
N LEU A 102 -6.24 -2.77 -9.92
CA LEU A 102 -6.75 -3.98 -10.57
C LEU A 102 -6.33 -4.03 -12.04
N ASP A 103 -6.42 -2.93 -12.78
CA ASP A 103 -6.01 -2.88 -14.19
C ASP A 103 -4.51 -3.18 -14.36
N VAL A 104 -3.67 -2.61 -13.49
CA VAL A 104 -2.21 -2.85 -13.51
C VAL A 104 -1.88 -4.31 -13.21
N LEU A 105 -2.57 -4.93 -12.24
CA LEU A 105 -2.38 -6.35 -11.94
C LEU A 105 -2.95 -7.25 -13.04
N HIS A 106 -4.12 -6.90 -13.59
CA HIS A 106 -4.78 -7.65 -14.65
C HIS A 106 -3.92 -7.68 -15.92
N GLY A 107 -3.29 -6.57 -16.27
CA GLY A 107 -2.31 -6.51 -17.37
C GLY A 107 -1.12 -7.47 -17.20
N ARG A 108 -0.86 -7.97 -15.99
CA ARG A 108 0.15 -9.00 -15.69
C ARG A 108 -0.43 -10.42 -15.58
N GLY A 109 -1.71 -10.61 -15.89
CA GLY A 109 -2.40 -11.90 -15.80
C GLY A 109 -3.18 -12.14 -14.51
N PHE A 110 -3.41 -11.09 -13.70
CA PHE A 110 -4.21 -11.24 -12.48
C PHE A 110 -5.71 -11.43 -12.78
N PRO A 111 -6.42 -12.32 -12.08
CA PRO A 111 -7.85 -12.52 -12.25
C PRO A 111 -8.68 -11.31 -11.77
N THR A 112 -9.76 -10.99 -12.49
CA THR A 112 -10.66 -9.85 -12.18
C THR A 112 -12.02 -10.28 -11.64
N SER A 113 -12.21 -11.57 -11.36
CA SER A 113 -13.47 -12.13 -10.87
C SER A 113 -13.86 -11.52 -9.53
N ARG A 114 -15.02 -10.87 -9.48
CA ARG A 114 -15.57 -10.25 -8.27
C ARG A 114 -15.90 -11.30 -7.21
N GLY A 115 -15.85 -10.90 -5.94
CA GLY A 115 -16.14 -11.75 -4.79
C GLY A 115 -14.99 -12.70 -4.41
N LYS A 116 -13.82 -12.54 -5.03
CA LYS A 116 -12.62 -13.32 -4.72
C LYS A 116 -11.62 -12.53 -3.89
N SER A 117 -10.91 -13.28 -3.06
CA SER A 117 -9.82 -12.79 -2.21
C SER A 117 -8.54 -13.53 -2.57
N TYR A 118 -7.45 -12.78 -2.64
CA TYR A 118 -6.14 -13.27 -2.99
C TYR A 118 -5.11 -12.82 -1.96
N THR A 119 -4.13 -13.67 -1.71
CA THR A 119 -2.88 -13.27 -1.07
C THR A 119 -1.84 -13.01 -2.15
N ILE A 120 -1.15 -11.87 -2.10
CA ILE A 120 -0.05 -11.54 -3.03
C ILE A 120 1.23 -11.18 -2.26
N GLU A 121 2.36 -11.58 -2.81
CA GLU A 121 3.69 -11.26 -2.28
C GLU A 121 4.46 -10.36 -3.26
N MET A 122 5.47 -9.64 -2.76
CA MET A 122 6.35 -8.79 -3.59
C MET A 122 7.02 -9.58 -4.74
N SER A 123 7.20 -10.89 -4.56
CA SER A 123 7.74 -11.81 -5.56
C SER A 123 6.89 -11.92 -6.83
N GLY A 124 5.60 -11.54 -6.76
CA GLY A 124 4.61 -11.78 -7.82
C GLY A 124 3.81 -13.06 -7.63
N ARG A 125 4.08 -13.85 -6.58
CA ARG A 125 3.28 -15.01 -6.21
C ARG A 125 1.91 -14.56 -5.71
N VAL A 126 0.87 -15.17 -6.25
CA VAL A 126 -0.53 -14.91 -5.92
C VAL A 126 -1.18 -16.25 -5.56
N LEU A 127 -1.90 -16.28 -4.45
CA LEU A 127 -2.68 -17.42 -3.96
C LEU A 127 -4.16 -17.04 -3.93
N ASP A 128 -5.03 -17.79 -4.59
CA ASP A 128 -6.49 -17.68 -4.45
C ASP A 128 -6.93 -18.30 -3.11
N GLU A 129 -7.49 -17.49 -2.22
CA GLU A 129 -7.80 -17.92 -0.85
C GLU A 129 -8.97 -18.91 -0.76
N GLN A 130 -9.78 -19.02 -1.83
CA GLN A 130 -10.94 -19.93 -1.86
C GLN A 130 -10.57 -21.31 -2.41
N THR A 131 -9.74 -21.33 -3.46
CA THR A 131 -9.38 -22.56 -4.17
C THR A 131 -8.02 -23.12 -3.75
N GLY A 132 -7.14 -22.29 -3.19
CA GLY A 132 -5.74 -22.63 -2.93
C GLY A 132 -4.87 -22.68 -4.18
N GLU A 133 -5.37 -22.26 -5.35
CA GLU A 133 -4.60 -22.20 -6.58
C GLU A 133 -3.59 -21.05 -6.57
N GLU A 134 -2.42 -21.31 -7.16
CA GLU A 134 -1.33 -20.33 -7.26
C GLU A 134 -1.11 -19.88 -8.70
N LEU A 135 -0.81 -18.60 -8.86
CA LEU A 135 -0.37 -18.00 -10.11
C LEU A 135 0.79 -17.03 -9.86
N TYR A 136 1.52 -16.72 -10.92
CA TYR A 136 2.73 -15.91 -10.83
C TYR A 136 2.68 -14.75 -11.84
N LEU A 137 2.71 -13.51 -11.32
CA LEU A 137 2.60 -12.28 -12.11
C LEU A 137 3.97 -11.72 -12.57
N GLY A 138 5.07 -12.39 -12.22
CA GLY A 138 6.41 -11.83 -12.33
C GLY A 138 6.70 -10.78 -11.24
N LYS A 139 7.94 -10.28 -11.21
CA LYS A 139 8.38 -9.32 -10.18
C LYS A 139 7.56 -8.03 -10.24
N LEU A 140 6.94 -7.65 -9.12
CA LEU A 140 6.05 -6.48 -9.05
C LEU A 140 6.81 -5.17 -8.86
N ALA A 141 7.89 -5.19 -8.08
CA ALA A 141 8.76 -4.03 -7.87
C ALA A 141 9.72 -3.85 -9.08
N PRO A 142 9.90 -2.62 -9.59
CA PRO A 142 10.94 -2.32 -10.58
C PRO A 142 12.33 -2.71 -10.06
N THR A 143 13.17 -3.28 -10.93
CA THR A 143 14.62 -3.49 -10.69
C THR A 143 15.42 -2.24 -10.94
#